data_AF-A0AAW2HFH5-F1
#
_entry.id   AF-A0AAW2HFH5-F1
#
_cell.length_a   1.000
_cell.length_b   1.000
_cell.length_c   1.000
_cell.angle_alpha   90.00
_cell.angle_beta   90.00
_cell.angle_gamma   90.00
#
_symmetry.space_group_name_H-M   'P 1'
#
loop_
_entity.id
_entity.type
_entity.pdbx_description
1 polymer ?
#
loop_
_entity_poly.entity_id
_entity_poly.type
_entity_poly.pdbx_seq_one_letter_code
_entity_poly.pdbx_strand_id
1 'polypeptide(L)'
;MYPNLDVRIILHELKKGIHKKKGAKFNYDVDIIILPKSYQSPEIASLIKTKKNLAVMILEDYEETEDDKNDPDLKIYENVVLGGTFDRLHAGHKILLSQALLQCSKRLTVGVTDINMIRTKILWELIEPCEKRIEKVKTFIHEVDNTVQCHVVAISDMYGPTKSDECLNMLVVSAETEKSGHKVNEYRKEHGLNELDLCTISIADEGTVRHEEETKISSSNIRRRLLGTRLREPQKKPGLADRPYIIGLTGGICSGKSNIGQYLKSLGAGLVDCDKVGHDLYKSGSPAFSEIVAEFGVEVVGKDKEIDRKKLGEIVFSDPTKLQKLNGIMWPKIINSALDECNRLHRETKVEIVVIEAAVLLRAHWEKYVHEVWTAIISPEEAVMRLMKRNNLNEDQARARIQSQPTNTEQIAIANVVFCSQWSNEYTQKQVERAWTTLNESLKA
;
A
#
# COMPACT_ATOMS: atom_id res chain seq x y z
N MET A 1 1.27 14.46 -16.39
CA MET A 1 1.65 15.12 -15.12
C MET A 1 3.04 14.61 -14.74
N TYR A 2 4.03 15.48 -14.55
CA TYR A 2 5.38 15.07 -14.16
C TYR A 2 5.32 14.42 -12.76
N PRO A 3 5.53 13.10 -12.61
CA PRO A 3 5.31 12.39 -11.35
C PRO A 3 6.32 12.75 -10.24
N ASN A 4 7.34 13.57 -10.55
CA ASN A 4 8.45 13.89 -9.65
C ASN A 4 8.49 15.36 -9.21
N LEU A 5 7.47 16.17 -9.52
CA LEU A 5 7.46 17.57 -9.08
C LEU A 5 6.96 17.68 -7.63
N ASP A 6 7.86 17.97 -6.69
CA ASP A 6 7.55 18.28 -5.30
C ASP A 6 7.58 19.80 -5.06
N VAL A 7 6.41 20.42 -4.92
CA VAL A 7 6.28 21.85 -4.63
C VAL A 7 6.10 22.07 -3.14
N ARG A 8 6.88 23.00 -2.59
CA ARG A 8 6.84 23.41 -1.17
C ARG A 8 6.73 24.91 -1.08
N ILE A 9 5.83 25.37 -0.22
CA ILE A 9 5.65 26.78 0.11
C ILE A 9 6.34 26.99 1.46
N ILE A 10 7.37 27.83 1.52
CA ILE A 10 8.13 28.07 2.75
C ILE A 10 7.49 29.23 3.48
N LEU A 11 7.03 29.00 4.71
CA LEU A 11 6.13 29.93 5.40
C LEU A 11 6.83 30.83 6.43
N HIS A 12 8.10 30.56 6.75
CA HIS A 12 8.84 31.28 7.79
C HIS A 12 8.85 32.81 7.65
N GLU A 13 8.83 33.33 6.43
CA GLU A 13 8.86 34.78 6.15
C GLU A 13 7.46 35.42 6.06
N LEU A 14 6.39 34.62 5.93
CA LEU A 14 5.03 35.12 5.76
C LEU A 14 4.36 35.50 7.09
N LYS A 15 4.87 35.00 8.22
CA LYS A 15 4.36 35.31 9.56
C LYS A 15 4.96 36.62 10.07
N LYS A 16 4.31 37.75 9.76
CA LYS A 16 4.67 39.07 10.29
C LYS A 16 4.75 39.00 11.83
N GLY A 17 5.92 39.31 12.40
CA GLY A 17 6.12 39.50 13.85
C GLY A 17 6.74 38.34 14.65
N ILE A 18 6.96 37.16 14.06
CA ILE A 18 7.60 36.02 14.76
C ILE A 18 9.09 35.96 14.41
N HIS A 19 9.88 36.85 15.01
CA HIS A 19 11.32 36.93 14.80
C HIS A 19 12.07 35.81 15.53
N LYS A 20 12.38 34.70 14.86
CA LYS A 20 13.57 33.88 15.16
C LYS A 20 14.27 33.42 13.89
N LYS A 21 15.36 34.12 13.56
CA LYS A 21 16.27 33.83 12.45
C LYS A 21 16.95 32.46 12.62
N LYS A 22 16.41 31.43 11.97
CA LYS A 22 17.12 30.18 11.67
C LYS A 22 17.00 29.93 10.17
N GLY A 23 18.12 29.98 9.45
CA GLY A 23 18.14 29.73 8.01
C GLY A 23 17.50 28.39 7.65
N ALA A 24 16.77 28.35 6.52
CA ALA A 24 16.10 27.14 6.04
C ALA A 24 17.13 26.05 5.71
N LYS A 25 16.83 24.81 6.12
CA LYS A 25 17.61 23.61 5.79
C LYS A 25 16.70 22.62 5.08
N PHE A 26 17.15 22.14 3.92
CA PHE A 26 16.42 21.19 3.09
C PHE A 26 17.18 19.85 3.08
N ASN A 27 16.46 18.74 3.24
CA ASN A 27 17.04 17.41 3.19
C ASN A 27 17.19 16.88 1.75
N TYR A 28 16.84 17.70 0.75
CA TYR A 28 16.88 17.37 -0.67
C TYR A 28 17.59 18.46 -1.48
N ASP A 29 17.99 18.10 -2.69
CA ASP A 29 18.39 19.09 -3.68
C ASP A 29 17.18 19.85 -4.19
N VAL A 30 17.35 21.18 -4.26
CA VAL A 30 16.31 22.10 -4.70
C VAL A 30 16.70 22.52 -6.10
N ASP A 31 15.87 22.17 -7.08
CA ASP A 31 16.13 22.49 -8.48
C ASP A 31 15.68 23.91 -8.83
N ILE A 32 14.55 24.36 -8.27
CA ILE A 32 13.94 25.66 -8.57
C ILE A 32 13.47 26.34 -7.27
N ILE A 33 13.82 27.62 -7.11
CA ILE A 33 13.21 28.52 -6.13
C ILE A 33 12.37 29.56 -6.88
N ILE A 34 11.12 29.74 -6.47
CA ILE A 34 10.20 30.75 -7.02
C ILE A 34 9.93 31.79 -5.92
N LEU A 35 10.16 33.07 -6.21
CA LEU A 35 10.07 34.17 -5.25
C LEU A 35 9.26 35.34 -5.81
N PRO A 36 8.34 35.93 -5.03
CA PRO A 36 7.81 37.25 -5.35
C PRO A 36 8.93 38.29 -5.36
N LYS A 37 8.84 39.29 -6.23
CA LYS A 37 9.83 40.37 -6.36
C LYS A 37 10.00 41.15 -5.05
N SER A 38 8.93 41.31 -4.28
CA SER A 38 8.89 41.93 -2.95
C SER A 38 9.67 41.19 -1.86
N TYR A 39 9.97 39.89 -2.04
CA TYR A 39 10.56 39.01 -1.01
C TYR A 39 12.07 38.76 -1.19
N GLN A 40 12.79 39.63 -1.89
CA GLN A 40 14.25 39.50 -2.04
C GLN A 40 14.98 39.87 -0.74
N SER A 41 15.16 38.90 0.17
CA SER A 41 15.96 39.08 1.39
C SER A 41 17.43 38.66 1.22
N PRO A 42 18.38 39.24 1.98
CA PRO A 42 19.78 38.81 1.98
C PRO A 42 19.96 37.34 2.41
N GLU A 43 19.07 36.82 3.26
CA GLU A 43 19.10 35.42 3.68
C GLU A 43 18.77 34.48 2.51
N ILE A 44 17.76 34.79 1.70
CA ILE A 44 17.41 34.02 0.50
C ILE A 44 18.54 34.08 -0.53
N ALA A 45 19.17 35.24 -0.71
CA ALA A 45 20.35 35.39 -1.57
C ALA A 45 21.54 34.53 -1.11
N SER A 46 21.72 34.33 0.22
CA SER A 46 22.76 33.45 0.76
C SER A 46 22.46 31.96 0.53
N LEU A 47 21.18 31.59 0.57
CA LEU A 47 20.71 30.22 0.35
C LEU A 47 20.83 29.83 -1.13
N ILE A 48 20.59 30.79 -2.04
CA ILE A 48 20.80 30.62 -3.48
C ILE A 48 22.28 30.40 -3.80
N LYS A 49 23.20 31.14 -3.17
CA LYS A 49 24.65 31.07 -3.44
C LYS A 49 25.30 29.74 -3.05
N THR A 50 24.68 28.94 -2.19
CA THR A 50 25.27 27.70 -1.66
C THR A 50 24.97 26.45 -2.49
N LYS A 51 24.08 26.50 -3.48
CA LYS A 51 23.72 25.34 -4.32
C LYS A 51 24.15 25.53 -5.79
N LYS A 52 24.98 24.62 -6.31
CA LYS A 52 25.65 24.73 -7.62
C LYS A 52 24.74 24.61 -8.85
N ASN A 53 23.51 24.10 -8.72
CA ASN A 53 22.59 23.83 -9.85
C ASN A 53 21.15 24.35 -9.59
N LEU A 54 21.00 25.44 -8.85
CA LEU A 54 19.70 25.98 -8.47
C LEU A 54 19.21 27.03 -9.48
N ALA A 55 18.04 26.83 -10.08
CA ALA A 55 17.34 27.87 -10.83
C ALA A 55 16.52 28.77 -9.90
N VAL A 56 16.53 30.08 -10.15
CA VAL A 56 15.73 31.05 -9.38
C VAL A 56 14.82 31.81 -10.34
N MET A 57 13.51 31.74 -10.08
CA MET A 57 12.48 32.46 -10.83
C MET A 57 11.89 33.54 -9.94
N ILE A 58 11.94 34.79 -10.39
CA ILE A 58 11.30 35.91 -9.71
C ILE A 58 9.97 36.17 -10.41
N LEU A 59 8.87 36.10 -9.66
CA LEU A 59 7.54 36.48 -10.11
C LEU A 59 7.35 37.98 -9.89
N GLU A 60 6.70 38.65 -10.84
CA GLU A 60 6.20 40.00 -10.60
C GLU A 60 5.17 39.94 -9.47
N ASP A 61 5.21 40.95 -8.60
CA ASP A 61 4.23 41.04 -7.52
C ASP A 61 2.85 41.25 -8.15
N TYR A 62 1.86 40.49 -7.69
CA TYR A 62 0.47 40.70 -8.08
C TYR A 62 0.02 42.07 -7.54
N GLU A 63 -0.60 42.90 -8.37
CA GLU A 63 -1.30 44.10 -7.88
C GLU A 63 -2.54 43.63 -7.10
N GLU A 64 -2.54 43.84 -5.78
CA GLU A 64 -3.67 43.53 -4.90
C GLU A 64 -4.95 44.19 -5.44
N THR A 65 -5.96 43.38 -5.74
CA THR A 65 -7.28 43.87 -6.15
C THR A 65 -8.06 44.35 -4.92
N GLU A 66 -9.10 45.19 -5.08
CA GLU A 66 -9.95 45.59 -3.94
C GLU A 66 -10.64 44.39 -3.27
N ASP A 67 -10.78 43.25 -3.96
CA ASP A 67 -11.26 41.98 -3.40
C ASP A 67 -10.21 41.27 -2.51
N ASP A 68 -8.91 41.49 -2.72
CA ASP A 68 -7.83 40.93 -1.87
C ASP A 68 -7.74 41.63 -0.50
N LYS A 69 -8.28 42.84 -0.38
CA LYS A 69 -8.32 43.62 0.88
C LYS A 69 -9.37 43.10 1.88
N ASN A 70 -10.19 42.13 1.49
CA ASN A 70 -11.25 41.55 2.29
C ASN A 70 -10.93 40.15 2.86
N ASP A 71 -9.68 39.67 2.81
CA ASP A 71 -9.30 38.49 3.61
C ASP A 71 -9.09 38.93 5.08
N PRO A 72 -10.04 38.62 5.99
CA PRO A 72 -9.99 39.14 7.35
C PRO A 72 -8.77 38.53 8.06
N ASP A 73 -7.98 39.37 8.74
CA ASP A 73 -6.83 39.02 9.59
C ASP A 73 -6.76 37.52 9.92
N LEU A 74 -5.91 36.79 9.20
CA LEU A 74 -5.74 35.34 9.39
C LEU A 74 -5.37 35.07 10.85
N LYS A 75 -6.35 34.63 11.65
CA LYS A 75 -6.20 34.48 13.10
C LYS A 75 -5.09 33.47 13.40
N ILE A 76 -4.08 33.91 14.14
CA ILE A 76 -2.94 33.09 14.57
C ILE A 76 -3.21 32.52 15.96
N TYR A 77 -2.93 31.24 16.14
CA TYR A 77 -3.12 30.48 17.37
C TYR A 77 -1.79 29.99 17.92
N GLU A 78 -1.66 29.91 19.25
CA GLU A 78 -0.44 29.37 19.86
C GLU A 78 -0.28 27.87 19.56
N ASN A 79 -1.32 27.09 19.85
CA ASN A 79 -1.30 25.63 19.73
C ASN A 79 -2.36 25.15 18.75
N VAL A 80 -1.91 24.61 17.61
CA VAL A 80 -2.77 24.07 16.55
C VAL A 80 -2.63 22.55 16.54
N VAL A 81 -3.74 21.84 16.31
CA VAL A 81 -3.77 20.40 16.16
C VAL A 81 -4.39 19.99 14.82
N LEU A 82 -3.91 18.89 14.25
CA LEU A 82 -4.59 18.17 13.18
C LEU A 82 -4.36 16.67 13.30
N GLY A 83 -5.24 15.90 12.66
CA GLY A 83 -5.17 14.44 12.64
C GLY A 83 -5.37 13.90 11.23
N GLY A 84 -4.75 12.77 10.91
CA GLY A 84 -4.91 12.16 9.60
C GLY A 84 -4.12 10.87 9.43
N THR A 85 -4.37 10.19 8.31
CA THR A 85 -3.62 8.98 7.97
C THR A 85 -2.23 9.31 7.45
N PHE A 86 -2.05 10.39 6.68
CA PHE A 86 -0.74 10.80 6.15
C PHE A 86 0.01 9.68 5.40
N ASP A 87 -0.74 8.78 4.75
CA ASP A 87 -0.18 7.73 3.90
C ASP A 87 0.38 8.36 2.63
N ARG A 88 1.69 8.17 2.39
CA ARG A 88 2.44 8.73 1.25
C ARG A 88 2.09 10.21 1.00
N LEU A 89 2.65 11.10 1.84
CA LEU A 89 2.42 12.55 1.78
C LEU A 89 2.35 13.09 0.35
N HIS A 90 1.15 13.51 -0.04
CA HIS A 90 0.81 14.06 -1.35
C HIS A 90 0.28 15.49 -1.19
N ALA A 91 -0.05 16.16 -2.30
CA ALA A 91 -0.46 17.57 -2.31
C ALA A 91 -1.57 17.89 -1.29
N GLY A 92 -2.64 17.10 -1.23
CA GLY A 92 -3.70 17.26 -0.24
C GLY A 92 -3.21 17.31 1.22
N HIS A 93 -2.33 16.39 1.64
CA HIS A 93 -1.73 16.43 2.98
C HIS A 93 -0.85 17.66 3.19
N LYS A 94 -0.07 18.04 2.16
CA LYS A 94 0.84 19.19 2.22
C LYS A 94 0.07 20.50 2.40
N ILE A 95 -1.04 20.67 1.68
CA ILE A 95 -1.94 21.82 1.83
C ILE A 95 -2.50 21.88 3.26
N LEU A 96 -3.02 20.74 3.77
CA LEU A 96 -3.56 20.64 5.13
C LEU A 96 -2.52 21.03 6.21
N LEU A 97 -1.30 20.48 6.10
CA LEU A 97 -0.19 20.76 7.01
C LEU A 97 0.29 22.22 6.90
N SER A 98 0.40 22.76 5.68
CA SER A 98 0.81 24.14 5.45
C SER A 98 -0.20 25.14 6.01
N GLN A 99 -1.51 24.89 5.86
CA GLN A 99 -2.54 25.74 6.46
C GLN A 99 -2.47 25.74 7.99
N ALA A 100 -2.29 24.56 8.59
CA ALA A 100 -2.11 24.46 10.03
C ALA A 100 -0.85 25.19 10.50
N LEU A 101 0.24 25.16 9.72
CA LEU A 101 1.44 25.92 10.00
C LEU A 101 1.20 27.42 9.87
N LEU A 102 0.51 27.91 8.83
CA LEU A 102 0.19 29.33 8.65
C LEU A 102 -0.49 29.93 9.89
N GLN A 103 -1.39 29.17 10.52
CA GLN A 103 -2.17 29.62 11.67
C GLN A 103 -1.54 29.27 13.03
N CYS A 104 -0.32 28.71 13.07
CA CYS A 104 0.36 28.29 14.29
C CYS A 104 1.57 29.16 14.63
N SER A 105 1.64 29.71 15.84
CA SER A 105 2.80 30.52 16.29
C SER A 105 3.79 29.75 17.17
N LYS A 106 3.35 28.71 17.90
CA LYS A 106 4.18 28.06 18.93
C LYS A 106 4.31 26.56 18.78
N ARG A 107 3.20 25.80 18.78
CA ARG A 107 3.24 24.33 18.76
C ARG A 107 2.20 23.75 17.80
N LEU A 108 2.67 22.90 16.89
CA LEU A 108 1.84 22.10 16.01
C LEU A 108 1.83 20.64 16.48
N THR A 109 0.66 20.16 16.89
CA THR A 109 0.45 18.75 17.24
C THR A 109 -0.18 18.01 16.06
N VAL A 110 0.42 16.90 15.63
CA VAL A 110 -0.10 16.10 14.52
C VAL A 110 -0.33 14.65 14.96
N GLY A 111 -1.60 14.24 14.94
CA GLY A 111 -2.01 12.85 15.17
C GLY A 111 -1.95 12.02 13.89
N VAL A 112 -1.11 10.99 13.87
CA VAL A 112 -0.92 10.07 12.75
C VAL A 112 -1.60 8.74 13.06
N THR A 113 -2.62 8.36 12.30
CA THR A 113 -3.44 7.18 12.61
C THR A 113 -2.63 5.89 12.61
N ASP A 114 -2.78 5.04 13.62
CA ASP A 114 -2.11 3.74 13.75
C ASP A 114 -2.88 2.60 13.06
N ILE A 115 -2.43 1.36 13.32
CA ILE A 115 -3.05 0.15 12.78
C ILE A 115 -4.54 -0.01 13.15
N ASN A 116 -4.96 0.46 14.33
CA ASN A 116 -6.34 0.29 14.81
C ASN A 116 -7.32 1.16 14.01
N MET A 117 -6.85 2.30 13.52
CA MET A 117 -7.68 3.26 12.80
C MET A 117 -7.64 3.09 11.27
N ILE A 118 -6.61 2.45 10.71
CA ILE A 118 -6.47 2.32 9.25
C ILE A 118 -7.17 1.11 8.64
N ARG A 119 -7.54 0.08 9.42
CA ARG A 119 -8.10 -1.19 8.91
C ARG A 119 -9.39 -1.06 8.10
N THR A 120 -10.14 0.02 8.29
CA THR A 120 -11.37 0.30 7.54
C THR A 120 -11.11 0.96 6.18
N LYS A 121 -9.86 1.36 5.91
CA LYS A 121 -9.49 2.03 4.67
C LYS A 121 -9.31 1.01 3.54
N ILE A 122 -9.67 1.43 2.32
CA ILE A 122 -9.45 0.62 1.11
C ILE A 122 -7.95 0.35 0.94
N LEU A 123 -7.59 -0.93 0.78
CA LEU A 123 -6.21 -1.41 0.65
C LEU A 123 -5.31 -0.97 1.82
N TRP A 124 -5.82 -1.01 3.05
CA TRP A 124 -5.07 -0.57 4.22
C TRP A 124 -3.74 -1.31 4.40
N GLU A 125 -3.64 -2.53 3.90
CA GLU A 125 -2.44 -3.36 3.92
C GLU A 125 -1.28 -2.75 3.12
N LEU A 126 -1.57 -1.81 2.21
CA LEU A 126 -0.56 -1.06 1.44
C LEU A 126 -0.16 0.26 2.10
N ILE A 127 -0.79 0.67 3.21
CA ILE A 127 -0.44 1.90 3.95
C ILE A 127 0.97 1.75 4.55
N GLU A 128 1.77 2.82 4.47
CA GLU A 128 3.10 2.80 5.08
C GLU A 128 3.05 2.61 6.61
N PRO A 129 4.07 1.98 7.22
CA PRO A 129 4.17 1.88 8.69
C PRO A 129 4.02 3.23 9.39
N CYS A 130 3.43 3.23 10.59
CA CYS A 130 3.09 4.46 11.32
C CYS A 130 4.33 5.32 11.57
N GLU A 131 5.42 4.68 11.98
CA GLU A 131 6.71 5.31 12.29
C GLU A 131 7.25 6.03 11.05
N LYS A 132 7.17 5.38 9.88
CA LYS A 132 7.62 5.97 8.61
C LYS A 132 6.78 7.19 8.23
N ARG A 133 5.46 7.14 8.45
CA ARG A 133 4.55 8.27 8.19
C ARG A 133 4.82 9.43 9.15
N ILE A 134 5.04 9.15 10.43
CA ILE A 134 5.42 10.15 11.45
C ILE A 134 6.71 10.87 11.03
N GLU A 135 7.75 10.13 10.66
CA GLU A 135 9.03 10.74 10.24
C GLU A 135 8.90 11.60 8.99
N LYS A 136 8.08 11.17 8.01
CA LYS A 136 7.77 11.99 6.83
C LYS A 136 7.04 13.28 7.19
N VAL A 137 6.07 13.22 8.09
CA VAL A 137 5.32 14.41 8.57
C VAL A 137 6.26 15.37 9.31
N LYS A 138 7.08 14.87 10.24
CA LYS A 138 8.08 15.68 10.94
C LYS A 138 9.04 16.36 9.98
N THR A 139 9.55 15.61 9.00
CA THR A 139 10.46 16.11 7.97
C THR A 139 9.80 17.23 7.17
N PHE A 140 8.56 17.02 6.69
CA PHE A 140 7.82 18.04 5.96
C PHE A 140 7.63 19.32 6.78
N ILE A 141 7.17 19.20 8.03
CA ILE A 141 6.92 20.36 8.90
C ILE A 141 8.22 21.15 9.12
N HIS A 142 9.31 20.47 9.47
CA HIS A 142 10.60 21.12 9.69
C HIS A 142 11.12 21.84 8.44
N GLU A 143 10.86 21.30 7.25
CA GLU A 143 11.27 21.92 5.97
C GLU A 143 10.41 23.13 5.59
N VAL A 144 9.13 23.16 5.97
CA VAL A 144 8.20 24.27 5.68
C VAL A 144 8.33 25.40 6.70
N ASP A 145 8.42 25.07 7.98
CA ASP A 145 8.56 26.01 9.08
C ASP A 145 9.28 25.36 10.28
N ASN A 146 10.54 25.75 10.48
CA ASN A 146 11.38 25.25 11.58
C ASN A 146 11.25 26.07 12.88
N THR A 147 10.38 27.08 12.91
CA THR A 147 10.20 27.97 14.07
C THR A 147 9.14 27.45 15.04
N VAL A 148 8.20 26.63 14.55
CA VAL A 148 7.13 26.00 15.31
C VAL A 148 7.61 24.70 15.97
N GLN A 149 7.27 24.50 17.25
CA GLN A 149 7.51 23.24 17.93
C GLN A 149 6.62 22.14 17.35
N CYS A 150 7.25 21.11 16.78
CA CYS A 150 6.55 20.00 16.15
C CYS A 150 6.36 18.83 17.13
N HIS A 151 5.12 18.40 17.34
CA HIS A 151 4.77 17.23 18.15
C HIS A 151 3.93 16.24 17.32
N VAL A 152 4.58 15.28 16.68
CA VAL A 152 3.90 14.26 15.86
C VAL A 152 3.81 12.95 16.64
N VAL A 153 2.59 12.43 16.81
CA VAL A 153 2.31 11.24 17.63
C VAL A 153 1.40 10.26 16.90
N ALA A 154 1.56 8.97 17.20
CA ALA A 154 0.62 7.95 16.76
C ALA A 154 -0.71 8.09 17.52
N ILE A 155 -1.83 7.95 16.82
CA ILE A 155 -3.16 7.95 17.42
C ILE A 155 -3.88 6.64 17.10
N SER A 156 -4.48 6.04 18.13
CA SER A 156 -5.25 4.79 18.06
C SER A 156 -6.76 5.00 18.17
N ASP A 157 -7.18 6.25 18.41
CA ASP A 157 -8.56 6.67 18.54
C ASP A 157 -8.78 8.03 17.87
N MET A 158 -10.04 8.41 17.68
CA MET A 158 -10.40 9.62 16.94
C MET A 158 -10.07 10.95 17.66
N TYR A 159 -9.80 10.92 18.95
CA TYR A 159 -9.53 12.10 19.77
C TYR A 159 -8.02 12.32 19.93
N GLY A 160 -7.25 11.24 20.11
CA GLY A 160 -5.80 11.34 20.25
C GLY A 160 -5.41 12.32 21.37
N PRO A 161 -4.46 13.26 21.14
CA PRO A 161 -4.08 14.27 22.14
C PRO A 161 -5.20 15.26 22.50
N THR A 162 -6.22 15.44 21.67
CA THR A 162 -7.26 16.45 21.93
C THR A 162 -8.15 16.10 23.11
N LYS A 163 -8.11 14.85 23.59
CA LYS A 163 -8.87 14.39 24.77
C LYS A 163 -8.27 14.85 26.10
N SER A 164 -7.03 15.33 26.10
CA SER A 164 -6.31 15.66 27.35
C SER A 164 -5.46 16.92 27.27
N ASP A 165 -5.10 17.39 26.07
CA ASP A 165 -4.33 18.64 25.92
C ASP A 165 -5.26 19.86 25.98
N GLU A 166 -5.24 20.52 27.15
CA GLU A 166 -5.99 21.75 27.44
C GLU A 166 -5.44 22.98 26.71
N CYS A 167 -4.16 22.96 26.33
CA CYS A 167 -3.51 24.12 25.73
C CYS A 167 -3.84 24.31 24.25
N LEU A 168 -4.48 23.32 23.60
CA LEU A 168 -4.89 23.38 22.20
C LEU A 168 -5.95 24.48 21.99
N ASN A 169 -5.79 25.25 20.91
CA ASN A 169 -6.69 26.36 20.59
C ASN A 169 -7.50 26.11 19.31
N MET A 170 -6.93 25.37 18.36
CA MET A 170 -7.49 25.23 17.01
C MET A 170 -7.29 23.81 16.49
N LEU A 171 -8.31 23.28 15.82
CA LEU A 171 -8.28 22.01 15.12
C LEU A 171 -8.48 22.24 13.61
N VAL A 172 -7.52 21.75 12.82
CA VAL A 172 -7.57 21.80 11.36
C VAL A 172 -8.04 20.45 10.82
N VAL A 173 -9.07 20.47 9.98
CA VAL A 173 -9.70 19.30 9.38
C VAL A 173 -9.90 19.49 7.88
N SER A 174 -9.95 18.40 7.12
CA SER A 174 -10.44 18.46 5.75
C SER A 174 -11.97 18.53 5.75
N ALA A 175 -12.57 19.06 4.68
CA ALA A 175 -14.03 19.05 4.49
C ALA A 175 -14.68 17.66 4.70
N GLU A 176 -13.97 16.59 4.35
CA GLU A 176 -14.45 15.20 4.52
C GLU A 176 -14.50 14.74 5.98
N THR A 177 -13.68 15.35 6.83
CA THR A 177 -13.50 14.97 8.23
C THR A 177 -14.03 16.04 9.19
N GLU A 178 -14.76 17.03 8.70
CA GLU A 178 -15.38 18.10 9.50
C GLU A 178 -16.28 17.53 10.61
N LYS A 179 -17.07 16.50 10.30
CA LYS A 179 -17.89 15.77 11.30
C LYS A 179 -17.06 15.21 12.45
N SER A 180 -15.81 14.79 12.17
CA SER A 180 -14.90 14.32 13.21
C SER A 180 -14.44 15.48 14.10
N GLY A 181 -14.23 16.67 13.54
CA GLY A 181 -13.92 17.89 14.29
C GLY A 181 -15.02 18.28 15.28
N HIS A 182 -16.28 18.23 14.85
CA HIS A 182 -17.41 18.47 15.76
C HIS A 182 -17.46 17.47 16.92
N LYS A 183 -17.27 16.18 16.64
CA LYS A 183 -17.22 15.14 17.69
C LYS A 183 -16.07 15.35 18.68
N VAL A 184 -14.94 15.88 18.23
CA VAL A 184 -13.84 16.25 19.13
C VAL A 184 -14.29 17.35 20.10
N ASN A 185 -14.98 18.38 19.62
CA ASN A 185 -15.49 19.45 20.47
C ASN A 185 -16.60 18.99 21.41
N GLU A 186 -17.52 18.13 20.95
CA GLU A 186 -18.53 17.49 21.80
C GLU A 186 -17.86 16.74 22.97
N TYR A 187 -16.87 15.89 22.67
CA TYR A 187 -16.11 15.17 23.69
C TYR A 187 -15.40 16.12 24.65
N ARG A 188 -14.73 17.16 24.13
CA ARG A 188 -14.01 18.15 24.95
C ARG A 188 -14.97 18.84 25.91
N LYS A 189 -16.13 19.28 25.44
CA LYS A 189 -17.17 19.93 26.25
C LYS A 189 -17.71 19.02 27.34
N GLU A 190 -17.99 17.76 27.02
CA GLU A 190 -18.45 16.76 28.00
C GLU A 190 -17.43 16.48 29.11
N HIS A 191 -16.14 16.69 28.83
CA HIS A 191 -15.04 16.45 29.75
C HIS A 191 -14.44 17.75 30.35
N GLY A 192 -15.15 18.88 30.23
CA GLY A 192 -14.75 20.15 30.85
C GLY A 192 -13.56 20.86 30.17
N LEU A 193 -13.23 20.50 28.94
CA LEU A 193 -12.18 21.11 28.13
C LEU A 193 -12.75 22.20 27.22
N ASN A 194 -11.94 23.21 26.91
CA ASN A 194 -12.32 24.28 25.97
C ASN A 194 -12.52 23.72 24.55
N GLU A 195 -13.56 24.16 23.86
CA GLU A 195 -13.76 23.86 22.44
C GLU A 195 -12.60 24.43 21.60
N LEU A 196 -12.29 23.75 20.49
CA LEU A 196 -11.27 24.16 19.54
C LEU A 196 -11.93 24.92 18.39
N ASP A 197 -11.32 26.02 17.96
CA ASP A 197 -11.71 26.70 16.73
C ASP A 197 -11.46 25.74 15.54
N LEU A 198 -12.51 25.47 14.75
CA LEU A 198 -12.44 24.54 13.62
C LEU A 198 -12.09 25.29 12.33
N CYS A 199 -11.02 24.87 11.65
CA CYS A 199 -10.74 25.29 10.28
C CYS A 199 -10.89 24.11 9.33
N THR A 200 -11.86 24.24 8.43
CA THR A 200 -12.16 23.25 7.41
C THR A 200 -11.50 23.64 6.10
N ILE A 201 -10.73 22.71 5.51
CA ILE A 201 -10.02 22.93 4.25
C ILE A 201 -10.61 22.03 3.16
N SER A 202 -10.96 22.65 2.04
CA SER A 202 -11.36 21.96 0.81
C SER A 202 -10.14 21.65 -0.05
N ILE A 203 -9.94 20.39 -0.43
CA ILE A 203 -8.84 19.97 -1.30
C ILE A 203 -9.35 19.95 -2.75
N ALA A 204 -8.59 20.53 -3.67
CA ALA A 204 -8.95 20.64 -5.09
C ALA A 204 -9.06 19.28 -5.81
N ASP A 205 -9.88 19.24 -6.86
CA ASP A 205 -10.06 18.09 -7.75
C ASP A 205 -8.80 17.81 -8.60
N GLU A 206 -8.55 16.53 -8.86
CA GLU A 206 -7.51 16.04 -9.75
C GLU A 206 -8.09 16.02 -11.18
N GLY A 207 -7.66 16.95 -12.05
CA GLY A 207 -8.25 17.15 -13.39
C GLY A 207 -8.16 15.97 -14.39
N THR A 208 -7.61 14.82 -13.99
CA THR A 208 -7.61 13.58 -14.78
C THR A 208 -7.97 12.40 -13.88
N VAL A 209 -9.21 11.93 -13.98
CA VAL A 209 -9.76 10.87 -13.12
C VAL A 209 -9.92 9.61 -13.96
N ARG A 210 -9.39 8.48 -13.49
CA ARG A 210 -9.72 7.16 -14.08
C ARG A 210 -11.11 6.74 -13.59
N HIS A 211 -11.90 6.04 -14.40
CA HIS A 211 -13.30 5.71 -14.10
C HIS A 211 -13.53 5.05 -12.73
N GLU A 212 -12.56 4.32 -12.16
CA GLU A 212 -12.67 3.75 -10.82
C GLU A 212 -12.12 4.64 -9.68
N GLU A 213 -11.36 5.70 -9.96
CA GLU A 213 -10.70 6.57 -8.98
C GLU A 213 -11.63 7.69 -8.46
N GLU A 214 -11.37 8.16 -7.24
CA GLU A 214 -12.02 9.38 -6.73
C GLU A 214 -11.54 10.60 -7.53
N THR A 215 -12.36 11.64 -7.66
CA THR A 215 -11.98 12.83 -8.45
C THR A 215 -10.85 13.64 -7.83
N LYS A 216 -10.71 13.58 -6.50
CA LYS A 216 -9.73 14.35 -5.72
C LYS A 216 -8.42 13.60 -5.51
N ILE A 217 -7.37 14.35 -5.17
CA ILE A 217 -6.09 13.78 -4.74
C ILE A 217 -6.26 13.11 -3.36
N SER A 218 -6.30 11.77 -3.33
CA SER A 218 -6.46 11.00 -2.09
C SER A 218 -5.44 9.87 -1.94
N SER A 219 -5.13 9.52 -0.68
CA SER A 219 -4.24 8.38 -0.40
C SER A 219 -4.83 7.06 -0.92
N SER A 220 -6.16 6.96 -1.01
CA SER A 220 -6.86 5.81 -1.60
C SER A 220 -6.50 5.64 -3.07
N ASN A 221 -6.51 6.72 -3.87
CA ASN A 221 -6.10 6.68 -5.27
C ASN A 221 -4.62 6.30 -5.42
N ILE A 222 -3.74 6.81 -4.55
CA ILE A 222 -2.32 6.44 -4.56
C ILE A 222 -2.16 4.93 -4.34
N ARG A 223 -2.81 4.36 -3.33
CA ARG A 223 -2.75 2.91 -3.07
C ARG A 223 -3.27 2.08 -4.23
N ARG A 224 -4.34 2.52 -4.89
CA ARG A 224 -4.85 1.90 -6.12
C ARG A 224 -3.85 1.96 -7.27
N ARG A 225 -3.15 3.08 -7.43
CA ARG A 225 -2.10 3.25 -8.45
C ARG A 225 -0.87 2.37 -8.21
N LEU A 226 -0.63 1.92 -6.97
CA LEU A 226 0.43 0.94 -6.65
C LEU A 226 0.12 -0.48 -7.15
N LEU A 227 -1.15 -0.81 -7.38
CA LEU A 227 -1.52 -2.12 -7.88
C LEU A 227 -0.97 -2.34 -9.29
N GLY A 228 -0.35 -3.49 -9.52
CA GLY A 228 0.35 -3.79 -10.77
C GLY A 228 1.67 -3.02 -10.98
N THR A 229 2.17 -2.31 -9.96
CA THR A 229 3.54 -1.76 -9.95
C THR A 229 4.45 -2.62 -9.09
N ARG A 230 5.76 -2.56 -9.37
CA ARG A 230 6.78 -3.23 -8.56
C ARG A 230 6.94 -2.50 -7.23
N LEU A 231 6.56 -3.15 -6.13
CA LEU A 231 6.67 -2.64 -4.76
C LEU A 231 8.08 -2.82 -4.17
N ARG A 232 8.82 -3.80 -4.69
CA ARG A 232 10.18 -4.16 -4.27
C ARG A 232 10.92 -4.83 -5.43
N GLU A 233 12.22 -4.58 -5.49
CA GLU A 233 13.05 -5.20 -6.52
C GLU A 233 13.19 -6.72 -6.32
N PRO A 234 13.29 -7.50 -7.41
CA PRO A 234 13.59 -8.93 -7.34
C PRO A 234 14.96 -9.15 -6.72
N GLN A 235 15.05 -10.10 -5.78
CA GLN A 235 16.34 -10.52 -5.25
C GLN A 235 16.93 -11.61 -6.13
N LYS A 236 18.21 -11.49 -6.50
CA LYS A 236 18.93 -12.57 -7.20
C LYS A 236 19.00 -13.81 -6.31
N LYS A 237 18.64 -14.96 -6.87
CA LYS A 237 18.61 -16.24 -6.15
C LYS A 237 19.70 -17.15 -6.69
N PRO A 238 20.73 -17.48 -5.89
CA PRO A 238 21.78 -18.40 -6.31
C PRO A 238 21.17 -19.75 -6.71
N GLY A 239 21.41 -20.19 -7.96
CA GLY A 239 20.93 -21.47 -8.47
C GLY A 239 19.65 -21.43 -9.31
N LEU A 240 19.00 -20.26 -9.45
CA LEU A 240 17.91 -20.09 -10.42
C LEU A 240 18.49 -19.59 -11.75
N ALA A 241 18.16 -20.28 -12.84
CA ALA A 241 18.58 -19.86 -14.18
C ALA A 241 17.87 -18.56 -14.59
N ASP A 242 18.55 -17.68 -15.32
CA ASP A 242 18.00 -16.39 -15.76
C ASP A 242 16.78 -16.53 -16.69
N ARG A 243 16.67 -17.69 -17.37
CA ARG A 243 15.58 -18.03 -18.28
C ARG A 243 15.09 -19.48 -18.11
N PRO A 244 13.77 -19.72 -18.22
CA PRO A 244 12.71 -18.70 -18.32
C PRO A 244 12.59 -17.87 -17.03
N TYR A 245 12.14 -16.62 -17.15
CA TYR A 245 11.85 -15.78 -16.00
C TYR A 245 10.57 -16.27 -15.31
N ILE A 246 10.73 -16.99 -14.21
CA ILE A 246 9.65 -17.57 -13.42
C ILE A 246 9.03 -16.55 -12.46
N ILE A 247 7.71 -16.35 -12.57
CA ILE A 247 6.88 -15.59 -11.64
C ILE A 247 6.08 -16.57 -10.78
N GLY A 248 6.11 -16.41 -9.46
CA GLY A 248 5.21 -17.12 -8.55
C GLY A 248 3.93 -16.33 -8.33
N LEU A 249 2.81 -16.77 -8.90
CA LEU A 249 1.49 -16.16 -8.69
C LEU A 249 0.77 -16.81 -7.51
N THR A 250 0.50 -16.03 -6.47
CA THR A 250 -0.18 -16.49 -5.25
C THR A 250 -1.27 -15.50 -4.81
N GLY A 251 -1.84 -15.71 -3.62
CA GLY A 251 -2.95 -14.93 -3.10
C GLY A 251 -4.01 -15.78 -2.39
N GLY A 252 -4.86 -15.11 -1.62
CA GLY A 252 -5.91 -15.75 -0.82
C GLY A 252 -7.00 -16.46 -1.64
N ILE A 253 -7.83 -17.24 -0.97
CA ILE A 253 -9.01 -17.86 -1.59
C ILE A 253 -9.92 -16.79 -2.21
N CYS A 254 -10.48 -17.11 -3.38
CA CYS A 254 -11.36 -16.21 -4.15
C CYS A 254 -10.73 -14.88 -4.62
N SER A 255 -9.41 -14.69 -4.47
CA SER A 255 -8.74 -13.45 -4.87
C SER A 255 -8.51 -13.27 -6.38
N GLY A 256 -9.00 -14.19 -7.22
CA GLY A 256 -8.95 -14.01 -8.68
C GLY A 256 -7.63 -14.45 -9.35
N LYS A 257 -6.74 -15.14 -8.65
CA LYS A 257 -5.46 -15.68 -9.18
C LYS A 257 -5.61 -16.35 -10.54
N SER A 258 -6.54 -17.29 -10.67
CA SER A 258 -6.68 -18.07 -11.90
C SER A 258 -7.08 -17.20 -13.09
N ASN A 259 -7.91 -16.17 -12.88
CA ASN A 259 -8.23 -15.21 -13.95
C ASN A 259 -7.00 -14.37 -14.34
N ILE A 260 -6.21 -13.94 -13.36
CA ILE A 260 -4.94 -13.22 -13.60
C ILE A 260 -3.95 -14.12 -14.36
N GLY A 261 -3.80 -15.39 -13.95
CA GLY A 261 -2.94 -16.37 -14.61
C GLY A 261 -3.35 -16.64 -16.06
N GLN A 262 -4.64 -16.84 -16.32
CA GLN A 262 -5.14 -17.00 -17.69
C GLN A 262 -4.94 -15.74 -18.54
N TYR A 263 -5.12 -14.56 -17.95
CA TYR A 263 -4.90 -13.32 -18.67
C TYR A 263 -3.41 -13.11 -18.99
N LEU A 264 -2.50 -13.40 -18.06
CA LEU A 264 -1.06 -13.42 -18.34
C LEU A 264 -0.69 -14.40 -19.44
N LYS A 265 -1.32 -15.59 -19.46
CA LYS A 265 -1.15 -16.54 -20.56
C LYS A 265 -1.59 -15.95 -21.90
N SER A 266 -2.70 -15.21 -21.93
CA SER A 266 -3.16 -14.52 -23.15
C SER A 266 -2.22 -13.41 -23.63
N LEU A 267 -1.42 -12.83 -22.73
CA LEU A 267 -0.37 -11.85 -23.04
C LEU A 267 0.96 -12.51 -23.49
N GLY A 268 1.04 -13.84 -23.48
CA GLY A 268 2.19 -14.61 -23.98
C GLY A 268 3.00 -15.33 -22.90
N ALA A 269 2.60 -15.31 -21.63
CA ALA A 269 3.29 -16.07 -20.58
C ALA A 269 3.00 -17.59 -20.67
N GLY A 270 3.98 -18.40 -20.28
CA GLY A 270 3.72 -19.80 -19.91
C GLY A 270 2.93 -19.83 -18.59
N LEU A 271 2.08 -20.82 -18.39
CA LEU A 271 1.31 -20.97 -17.15
C LEU A 271 1.37 -22.41 -16.66
N VAL A 272 1.87 -22.59 -15.44
CA VAL A 272 1.94 -23.86 -14.72
C VAL A 272 1.04 -23.76 -13.49
N ASP A 273 0.02 -24.59 -13.47
CA ASP A 273 -0.98 -24.66 -12.39
C ASP A 273 -0.57 -25.74 -11.38
N CYS A 274 -0.12 -25.32 -10.19
CA CYS A 274 0.35 -26.26 -9.17
C CYS A 274 -0.76 -27.14 -8.59
N ASP A 275 -2.03 -26.70 -8.64
CA ASP A 275 -3.14 -27.54 -8.18
C ASP A 275 -3.33 -28.71 -9.14
N LYS A 276 -3.16 -28.49 -10.46
CA LYS A 276 -3.18 -29.57 -11.46
C LYS A 276 -1.96 -30.48 -11.35
N VAL A 277 -0.76 -29.92 -11.21
CA VAL A 277 0.48 -30.70 -11.00
C VAL A 277 0.34 -31.58 -9.74
N GLY A 278 -0.20 -31.03 -8.65
CA GLY A 278 -0.47 -31.77 -7.44
C GLY A 278 -1.49 -32.90 -7.64
N HIS A 279 -2.53 -32.70 -8.44
CA HIS A 279 -3.49 -33.76 -8.77
C HIS A 279 -2.84 -34.92 -9.52
N ASP A 280 -1.96 -34.66 -10.47
CA ASP A 280 -1.29 -35.72 -11.24
C ASP A 280 -0.35 -36.56 -10.37
N LEU A 281 0.20 -35.97 -9.31
CA LEU A 281 1.02 -36.70 -8.33
C LEU A 281 0.22 -37.68 -7.46
N TYR A 282 -1.11 -37.62 -7.41
CA TYR A 282 -1.90 -38.64 -6.71
C TYR A 282 -2.18 -39.90 -7.54
N LYS A 283 -1.86 -39.89 -8.85
CA LYS A 283 -2.12 -41.01 -9.74
C LYS A 283 -1.20 -42.19 -9.45
N SER A 284 -1.70 -43.39 -9.75
CA SER A 284 -0.95 -44.63 -9.60
C SER A 284 0.35 -44.58 -10.40
N GLY A 285 1.46 -45.05 -9.80
CA GLY A 285 2.79 -45.05 -10.42
C GLY A 285 3.57 -43.74 -10.27
N SER A 286 3.01 -42.70 -9.65
CA SER A 286 3.77 -41.51 -9.29
C SER A 286 4.71 -41.79 -8.09
N PRO A 287 5.83 -41.05 -7.95
CA PRO A 287 6.67 -41.15 -6.76
C PRO A 287 5.95 -40.76 -5.46
N ALA A 288 4.98 -39.85 -5.52
CA ALA A 288 4.21 -39.45 -4.33
C ALA A 288 3.25 -40.55 -3.88
N PHE A 289 2.68 -41.33 -4.81
CA PHE A 289 1.73 -42.38 -4.50
C PHE A 289 2.30 -43.39 -3.49
N SER A 290 3.50 -43.92 -3.75
CA SER A 290 4.12 -44.91 -2.87
C SER A 290 4.44 -44.37 -1.48
N GLU A 291 4.90 -43.12 -1.38
CA GLU A 291 5.18 -42.48 -0.08
C GLU A 291 3.90 -42.19 0.71
N ILE A 292 2.82 -41.77 0.03
CA ILE A 292 1.51 -41.56 0.65
C ILE A 292 0.96 -42.88 1.21
N VAL A 293 1.02 -43.98 0.43
CA VAL A 293 0.53 -45.28 0.90
C VAL A 293 1.39 -45.82 2.05
N ALA A 294 2.70 -45.58 2.04
CA ALA A 294 3.57 -45.98 3.13
C ALA A 294 3.25 -45.23 4.44
N GLU A 295 2.90 -43.95 4.36
CA GLU A 295 2.63 -43.12 5.54
C GLU A 295 1.19 -43.25 6.05
N PHE A 296 0.21 -43.29 5.14
CA PHE A 296 -1.22 -43.23 5.46
C PHE A 296 -1.94 -44.58 5.27
N GLY A 297 -1.20 -45.62 4.94
CA GLY A 297 -1.72 -46.98 4.78
C GLY A 297 -2.44 -47.23 3.44
N VAL A 298 -2.81 -48.48 3.18
CA VAL A 298 -3.48 -48.89 1.93
C VAL A 298 -4.95 -48.45 1.89
N GLU A 299 -5.53 -48.10 3.03
CA GLU A 299 -6.91 -47.66 3.18
C GLU A 299 -7.25 -46.37 2.42
N VAL A 300 -6.23 -45.55 2.12
CA VAL A 300 -6.38 -44.33 1.31
C VAL A 300 -6.37 -44.62 -0.19
N VAL A 301 -6.20 -45.87 -0.61
CA VAL A 301 -6.28 -46.27 -2.01
C VAL A 301 -7.73 -46.64 -2.37
N GLY A 302 -8.22 -46.03 -3.44
CA GLY A 302 -9.54 -46.26 -4.01
C GLY A 302 -9.63 -47.59 -4.78
N LYS A 303 -10.85 -47.91 -5.23
CA LYS A 303 -11.09 -49.12 -6.05
C LYS A 303 -10.45 -49.04 -7.45
N ASP A 304 -10.19 -47.83 -7.91
CA ASP A 304 -9.49 -47.48 -9.14
C ASP A 304 -7.96 -47.61 -9.04
N LYS A 305 -7.43 -47.99 -7.86
CA LYS A 305 -6.00 -48.07 -7.55
C LYS A 305 -5.29 -46.71 -7.55
N GLU A 306 -6.04 -45.61 -7.42
CA GLU A 306 -5.53 -44.27 -7.19
C GLU A 306 -5.76 -43.84 -5.73
N ILE A 307 -5.18 -42.71 -5.30
CA ILE A 307 -5.44 -42.18 -3.97
C ILE A 307 -6.87 -41.63 -3.90
N ASP A 308 -7.67 -42.19 -2.98
CA ASP A 308 -8.97 -41.64 -2.59
C ASP A 308 -8.74 -40.37 -1.76
N ARG A 309 -8.70 -39.25 -2.46
CA ARG A 309 -8.52 -37.91 -1.88
C ARG A 309 -9.56 -37.55 -0.83
N LYS A 310 -10.77 -38.11 -0.90
CA LYS A 310 -11.81 -37.81 0.08
C LYS A 310 -11.45 -38.47 1.41
N LYS A 311 -11.11 -39.76 1.39
CA LYS A 311 -10.63 -40.48 2.58
C LYS A 311 -9.34 -39.89 3.12
N LEU A 312 -8.35 -39.63 2.25
CA LEU A 312 -7.10 -39.01 2.67
C LEU A 312 -7.37 -37.64 3.30
N GLY A 313 -8.27 -36.84 2.70
CA GLY A 313 -8.73 -35.56 3.23
C GLY A 313 -9.31 -35.68 4.66
N GLU A 314 -10.22 -36.62 4.89
CA GLU A 314 -10.80 -36.88 6.22
C GLU A 314 -9.72 -37.20 7.27
N ILE A 315 -8.70 -37.97 6.89
CA ILE A 315 -7.57 -38.33 7.76
C ILE A 315 -6.67 -37.12 8.06
N VAL A 316 -6.29 -36.36 7.04
CA VAL A 316 -5.31 -35.27 7.23
C VAL A 316 -5.94 -34.00 7.78
N PHE A 317 -7.21 -33.71 7.50
CA PHE A 317 -7.88 -32.52 8.04
C PHE A 317 -8.37 -32.72 9.49
N SER A 318 -8.41 -33.95 9.99
CA SER A 318 -8.68 -34.23 11.41
C SER A 318 -7.43 -34.20 12.30
N ASP A 319 -6.23 -34.25 11.72
CA ASP A 319 -4.96 -34.27 12.46
C ASP A 319 -3.91 -33.35 11.79
N PRO A 320 -3.58 -32.20 12.40
CA PRO A 320 -2.59 -31.25 11.88
C PRO A 320 -1.21 -31.88 11.61
N THR A 321 -0.81 -32.88 12.39
CA THR A 321 0.47 -33.58 12.23
C THR A 321 0.47 -34.39 10.93
N LYS A 322 -0.63 -35.08 10.65
CA LYS A 322 -0.82 -35.84 9.40
C LYS A 322 -0.87 -34.92 8.19
N LEU A 323 -1.52 -33.76 8.30
CA LEU A 323 -1.49 -32.75 7.23
C LEU A 323 -0.07 -32.27 6.96
N GLN A 324 0.72 -32.03 8.00
CA GLN A 324 2.12 -31.63 7.84
C GLN A 324 2.94 -32.72 7.14
N LYS A 325 2.75 -33.99 7.49
CA LYS A 325 3.43 -35.11 6.82
C LYS A 325 3.05 -35.21 5.34
N LEU A 326 1.76 -35.12 5.01
CA LEU A 326 1.31 -35.12 3.61
C LEU A 326 1.93 -33.95 2.84
N ASN A 327 1.92 -32.75 3.42
CA ASN A 327 2.54 -31.57 2.81
C ASN A 327 4.06 -31.76 2.63
N GLY A 328 4.75 -32.40 3.58
CA GLY A 328 6.17 -32.73 3.49
C GLY A 328 6.50 -33.68 2.35
N ILE A 329 5.61 -34.61 2.02
CA ILE A 329 5.73 -35.51 0.86
C ILE A 329 5.41 -34.77 -0.44
N MET A 330 4.28 -34.05 -0.47
CA MET A 330 3.71 -33.48 -1.69
C MET A 330 4.44 -32.22 -2.15
N TRP A 331 4.71 -31.27 -1.26
CA TRP A 331 5.20 -29.96 -1.66
C TRP A 331 6.55 -30.01 -2.41
N PRO A 332 7.57 -30.76 -1.96
CA PRO A 332 8.82 -30.89 -2.71
C PRO A 332 8.60 -31.47 -4.12
N LYS A 333 7.70 -32.44 -4.26
CA LYS A 333 7.40 -33.07 -5.55
C LYS A 333 6.64 -32.13 -6.48
N ILE A 334 5.66 -31.39 -5.96
CA ILE A 334 4.89 -30.41 -6.76
C ILE A 334 5.83 -29.34 -7.32
N ILE A 335 6.67 -28.73 -6.48
CA ILE A 335 7.53 -27.64 -6.95
C ILE A 335 8.57 -28.14 -7.96
N ASN A 336 9.17 -29.32 -7.75
CA ASN A 336 10.11 -29.89 -8.70
C ASN A 336 9.43 -30.16 -10.05
N SER A 337 8.26 -30.79 -10.06
CA SER A 337 7.49 -31.03 -11.29
C SER A 337 7.05 -29.72 -11.96
N ALA A 338 6.70 -28.69 -11.18
CA ALA A 338 6.35 -27.39 -11.72
C ALA A 338 7.56 -26.70 -12.38
N LEU A 339 8.75 -26.78 -11.78
CA LEU A 339 9.98 -26.25 -12.36
C LEU A 339 10.40 -26.99 -13.63
N ASP A 340 10.27 -28.33 -13.64
CA ASP A 340 10.51 -29.14 -14.83
C ASP A 340 9.56 -28.75 -15.97
N GLU A 341 8.29 -28.52 -15.66
CA GLU A 341 7.29 -28.04 -16.61
C GLU A 341 7.61 -26.63 -17.12
N CYS A 342 8.08 -25.72 -16.25
CA CYS A 342 8.54 -24.40 -16.68
C CYS A 342 9.68 -24.50 -17.71
N ASN A 343 10.67 -25.34 -17.41
CA ASN A 343 11.81 -25.58 -18.30
C ASN A 343 11.37 -26.24 -19.61
N ARG A 344 10.43 -27.18 -19.56
CA ARG A 344 9.85 -27.85 -20.73
C ARG A 344 9.14 -26.84 -21.64
N LEU A 345 8.25 -26.02 -21.07
CA LEU A 345 7.55 -24.95 -21.79
C LEU A 345 8.53 -24.01 -22.47
N HIS A 346 9.54 -23.52 -21.74
CA HIS A 346 10.56 -22.64 -22.33
C HIS A 346 11.31 -23.30 -23.51
N ARG A 347 11.77 -24.55 -23.35
CA ARG A 347 12.51 -25.24 -24.42
C ARG A 347 11.67 -25.41 -25.69
N GLU A 348 10.41 -25.81 -25.54
CA GLU A 348 9.51 -26.17 -26.64
C GLU A 348 8.90 -24.95 -27.32
N THR A 349 8.49 -23.93 -26.57
CA THR A 349 7.74 -22.78 -27.11
C THR A 349 8.56 -21.50 -27.18
N LYS A 350 9.77 -21.49 -26.62
CA LYS A 350 10.62 -20.30 -26.47
C LYS A 350 9.97 -19.17 -25.66
N VAL A 351 9.06 -19.53 -24.76
CA VAL A 351 8.43 -18.54 -23.88
C VAL A 351 9.45 -18.03 -22.85
N GLU A 352 9.64 -16.72 -22.78
CA GLU A 352 10.65 -16.09 -21.92
C GLU A 352 10.18 -15.94 -20.47
N ILE A 353 8.87 -15.88 -20.23
CA ILE A 353 8.27 -15.66 -18.90
C ILE A 353 7.29 -16.80 -18.62
N VAL A 354 7.44 -17.45 -17.46
CA VAL A 354 6.53 -18.53 -17.03
C VAL A 354 5.95 -18.20 -15.66
N VAL A 355 4.65 -18.39 -15.49
CA VAL A 355 3.93 -18.15 -14.25
C VAL A 355 3.63 -19.49 -13.59
N ILE A 356 4.10 -19.66 -12.35
CA ILE A 356 3.70 -20.75 -11.45
C ILE A 356 2.55 -20.24 -10.59
N GLU A 357 1.33 -20.71 -10.83
CA GLU A 357 0.16 -20.41 -9.98
C GLU A 357 0.12 -21.41 -8.82
N ALA A 358 0.24 -20.92 -7.59
CA ALA A 358 0.22 -21.75 -6.38
C ALA A 358 -0.41 -21.02 -5.18
N ALA A 359 -1.53 -21.55 -4.67
CA ALA A 359 -2.15 -21.05 -3.44
C ALA A 359 -1.27 -21.27 -2.19
N VAL A 360 -0.44 -22.32 -2.20
CA VAL A 360 0.44 -22.70 -1.09
C VAL A 360 1.80 -22.00 -1.11
N LEU A 361 2.11 -21.18 -2.13
CA LEU A 361 3.45 -20.63 -2.38
C LEU A 361 4.12 -20.09 -1.11
N LEU A 362 3.43 -19.21 -0.38
CA LEU A 362 3.95 -18.60 0.85
C LEU A 362 4.09 -19.63 1.99
N ARG A 363 3.10 -20.51 2.18
CA ARG A 363 3.13 -21.54 3.24
C ARG A 363 4.21 -22.59 3.02
N ALA A 364 4.51 -22.88 1.76
CA ALA A 364 5.49 -23.87 1.34
C ALA A 364 6.90 -23.28 1.15
N HIS A 365 7.07 -21.98 1.42
CA HIS A 365 8.32 -21.23 1.22
C HIS A 365 8.87 -21.37 -0.20
N TRP A 366 7.98 -21.29 -1.20
CA TRP A 366 8.33 -21.45 -2.62
C TRP A 366 8.78 -20.15 -3.27
N GLU A 367 8.73 -19.02 -2.56
CA GLU A 367 9.30 -17.77 -3.03
C GLU A 367 10.76 -17.94 -3.46
N LYS A 368 11.52 -18.84 -2.83
CA LYS A 368 12.93 -19.12 -3.20
C LYS A 368 13.14 -19.78 -4.57
N TYR A 369 12.09 -20.29 -5.20
CA TYR A 369 12.17 -20.99 -6.50
C TYR A 369 11.70 -20.14 -7.69
N VAL A 370 11.32 -18.88 -7.46
CA VAL A 370 10.80 -17.96 -8.48
C VAL A 370 11.61 -16.66 -8.47
N HIS A 371 11.64 -15.90 -9.57
CA HIS A 371 12.35 -14.62 -9.62
C HIS A 371 11.57 -13.53 -8.86
N GLU A 372 10.26 -13.47 -9.12
CA GLU A 372 9.32 -12.55 -8.48
C GLU A 372 8.10 -13.27 -7.93
N VAL A 373 7.57 -12.78 -6.81
CA VAL A 373 6.27 -13.19 -6.27
C VAL A 373 5.24 -12.14 -6.62
N TRP A 374 4.19 -12.55 -7.33
CA TRP A 374 3.04 -11.71 -7.64
C TRP A 374 1.85 -12.22 -6.83
N THR A 375 1.13 -11.34 -6.15
CA THR A 375 0.02 -11.75 -5.27
C THR A 375 -1.27 -11.03 -5.60
N ALA A 376 -2.39 -11.76 -5.57
CA ALA A 376 -3.72 -11.21 -5.73
C ALA A 376 -4.45 -11.17 -4.38
N ILE A 377 -4.97 -9.99 -4.02
CA ILE A 377 -5.68 -9.74 -2.76
C ILE A 377 -7.10 -9.21 -2.99
N ILE A 378 -7.96 -9.44 -2.01
CA ILE A 378 -9.29 -8.83 -1.86
C ILE A 378 -9.55 -8.66 -0.36
N SER A 379 -10.52 -7.85 0.04
CA SER A 379 -10.91 -7.77 1.44
C SER A 379 -11.38 -9.14 1.96
N PRO A 380 -11.19 -9.45 3.26
CA PRO A 380 -11.73 -10.68 3.85
C PRO A 380 -13.24 -10.83 3.62
N GLU A 381 -13.97 -9.72 3.70
CA GLU A 381 -15.43 -9.70 3.51
C GLU A 381 -15.82 -10.04 2.06
N GLU A 382 -15.09 -9.53 1.08
CA GLU A 382 -15.27 -9.91 -0.33
C GLU A 382 -14.93 -11.39 -0.55
N ALA A 383 -13.88 -11.89 0.11
CA ALA A 383 -13.50 -13.30 0.03
C ALA A 383 -14.59 -14.22 0.62
N VAL A 384 -15.19 -13.84 1.76
CA VAL A 384 -16.32 -14.54 2.38
C VAL A 384 -17.49 -14.60 1.40
N MET A 385 -17.93 -13.45 0.88
CA MET A 385 -19.05 -13.38 -0.05
C MET A 385 -18.83 -14.26 -1.29
N ARG A 386 -17.66 -14.17 -1.92
CA ARG A 386 -17.31 -14.99 -3.09
C ARG A 386 -17.26 -16.48 -2.76
N LEU A 387 -16.70 -16.84 -1.61
CA LEU A 387 -16.55 -18.24 -1.20
C LEU A 387 -17.89 -18.89 -0.88
N MET A 388 -18.78 -18.19 -0.17
CA MET A 388 -20.14 -18.64 0.09
C MET A 388 -20.89 -18.90 -1.23
N LYS A 389 -20.84 -17.93 -2.17
CA LYS A 389 -21.49 -18.06 -3.48
C LYS A 389 -20.93 -19.21 -4.32
N ARG A 390 -19.61 -19.42 -4.30
CA ARG A 390 -18.95 -20.44 -5.13
C ARG A 390 -19.11 -21.85 -4.58
N ASN A 391 -19.11 -22.02 -3.26
CA ASN A 391 -19.00 -23.32 -2.61
C ASN A 391 -20.24 -23.71 -1.78
N ASN A 392 -21.30 -22.89 -1.77
CA ASN A 392 -22.52 -23.09 -0.99
C ASN A 392 -22.25 -23.37 0.50
N LEU A 393 -21.36 -22.56 1.09
CA LEU A 393 -20.97 -22.65 2.50
C LEU A 393 -21.70 -21.60 3.33
N ASN A 394 -21.84 -21.85 4.63
CA ASN A 394 -22.25 -20.80 5.56
C ASN A 394 -21.08 -19.83 5.86
N GLU A 395 -21.39 -18.70 6.49
CA GLU A 395 -20.42 -17.65 6.78
C GLU A 395 -19.28 -18.13 7.69
N ASP A 396 -19.58 -18.86 8.76
CA ASP A 396 -18.57 -19.36 9.72
C ASP A 396 -17.56 -20.30 9.05
N GLN A 397 -18.05 -21.20 8.20
CA GLN A 397 -17.21 -22.10 7.40
C GLN A 397 -16.33 -21.32 6.42
N ALA A 398 -16.86 -20.28 5.78
CA ALA A 398 -16.10 -19.43 4.88
C ALA A 398 -15.00 -18.65 5.63
N ARG A 399 -15.34 -18.05 6.77
CA ARG A 399 -14.41 -17.31 7.63
C ARG A 399 -13.28 -18.20 8.16
N ALA A 400 -13.59 -19.40 8.66
CA ALA A 400 -12.60 -20.35 9.13
C ALA A 400 -11.59 -20.75 8.02
N ARG A 401 -12.08 -20.93 6.78
CA ARG A 401 -11.21 -21.21 5.62
C ARG A 401 -10.31 -20.04 5.24
N ILE A 402 -10.79 -18.81 5.37
CA ILE A 402 -9.99 -17.61 5.09
C ILE A 402 -8.95 -17.40 6.18
N GLN A 403 -9.31 -17.57 7.45
CA GLN A 403 -8.41 -17.39 8.60
C GLN A 403 -7.28 -18.42 8.68
N SER A 404 -7.46 -19.60 8.09
CA SER A 404 -6.41 -20.63 8.00
C SER A 404 -5.37 -20.38 6.89
N GLN A 405 -5.55 -19.32 6.09
CA GLN A 405 -4.60 -18.91 5.05
C GLN A 405 -3.77 -17.72 5.52
N PRO A 406 -2.59 -17.49 4.93
CA PRO A 406 -1.85 -16.27 5.17
C PRO A 406 -2.70 -15.03 4.86
N THR A 407 -2.59 -14.05 5.73
CA THR A 407 -3.27 -12.76 5.64
C THR A 407 -2.78 -11.95 4.44
N ASN A 408 -3.57 -10.97 4.00
CA ASN A 408 -3.13 -10.03 2.95
C ASN A 408 -1.82 -9.34 3.31
N THR A 409 -1.61 -8.98 4.58
CA THR A 409 -0.36 -8.37 5.04
C THR A 409 0.84 -9.30 4.86
N GLU A 410 0.71 -10.58 5.21
CA GLU A 410 1.78 -11.58 5.01
C GLU A 410 2.06 -11.83 3.53
N GLN A 411 1.01 -11.89 2.70
CA GLN A 411 1.13 -12.04 1.25
C GLN A 411 1.86 -10.83 0.62
N ILE A 412 1.45 -9.61 0.97
CA ILE A 412 2.08 -8.38 0.51
C ILE A 412 3.53 -8.30 1.00
N ALA A 413 3.80 -8.78 2.22
CA ALA A 413 5.12 -8.74 2.82
C ALA A 413 6.19 -9.54 2.07
N ILE A 414 5.83 -10.45 1.16
CA ILE A 414 6.78 -11.15 0.27
C ILE A 414 6.64 -10.75 -1.21
N ALA A 415 5.55 -10.09 -1.60
CA ALA A 415 5.23 -9.85 -3.00
C ALA A 415 6.03 -8.71 -3.64
N ASN A 416 6.56 -8.97 -4.84
CA ASN A 416 7.12 -7.98 -5.76
C ASN A 416 6.03 -7.11 -6.38
N VAL A 417 4.90 -7.72 -6.76
CA VAL A 417 3.75 -7.04 -7.37
C VAL A 417 2.47 -7.49 -6.68
N VAL A 418 1.57 -6.54 -6.43
CA VAL A 418 0.26 -6.79 -5.81
C VAL A 418 -0.84 -6.41 -6.78
N PHE A 419 -1.82 -7.30 -6.93
CA PHE A 419 -3.07 -7.07 -7.66
C PHE A 419 -4.24 -7.07 -6.70
N CYS A 420 -5.30 -6.34 -7.03
CA CYS A 420 -6.57 -6.44 -6.33
C CYS A 420 -7.72 -6.64 -7.31
N SER A 421 -8.44 -7.74 -7.14
CA SER A 421 -9.57 -8.14 -7.99
C SER A 421 -10.94 -7.79 -7.38
N GLN A 422 -10.98 -6.81 -6.48
CA GLN A 422 -12.21 -6.40 -5.78
C GLN A 422 -13.18 -5.62 -6.70
N TRP A 423 -12.67 -5.00 -7.76
CA TRP A 423 -13.45 -4.21 -8.72
C TRP A 423 -13.73 -5.00 -10.00
N SER A 424 -13.94 -4.30 -11.12
CA SER A 424 -14.21 -4.89 -12.43
C SER A 424 -13.04 -5.77 -12.91
N ASN A 425 -13.36 -6.71 -13.80
CA ASN A 425 -12.33 -7.56 -14.42
C ASN A 425 -11.39 -6.71 -15.27
N GLU A 426 -11.93 -5.71 -15.97
CA GLU A 426 -11.20 -4.75 -16.79
C GLU A 426 -10.20 -3.96 -15.95
N TYR A 427 -10.57 -3.58 -14.71
CA TYR A 427 -9.64 -2.91 -13.81
C TYR A 427 -8.50 -3.82 -13.37
N THR A 428 -8.81 -5.10 -13.12
CA THR A 428 -7.79 -6.10 -12.78
C THR A 428 -6.84 -6.31 -13.96
N GLN A 429 -7.37 -6.41 -15.19
CA GLN A 429 -6.58 -6.54 -16.41
C GLN A 429 -5.61 -5.37 -16.60
N LYS A 430 -6.04 -4.12 -16.40
CA LYS A 430 -5.15 -2.94 -16.46
C LYS A 430 -4.00 -2.99 -15.45
N GLN A 431 -4.22 -3.58 -14.26
CA GLN A 431 -3.14 -3.78 -13.30
C GLN A 431 -2.14 -4.82 -13.82
N VAL A 432 -2.64 -5.93 -14.40
CA VAL A 432 -1.81 -6.99 -14.99
C VAL A 432 -1.01 -6.48 -16.20
N GLU A 433 -1.64 -5.72 -17.10
CA GLU A 433 -0.97 -5.09 -18.25
C GLU A 433 0.18 -4.18 -17.81
N ARG A 434 -0.04 -3.38 -16.76
CA ARG A 434 1.00 -2.51 -16.19
C ARG A 434 2.20 -3.31 -15.69
N ALA A 435 1.93 -4.37 -14.92
CA ALA A 435 2.97 -5.25 -14.39
C ALA A 435 3.72 -5.98 -15.51
N TRP A 436 2.98 -6.49 -16.50
CA TRP A 436 3.51 -7.18 -17.67
C TRP A 436 4.42 -6.29 -18.50
N THR A 437 3.99 -5.05 -18.78
CA THR A 437 4.76 -4.06 -19.54
C THR A 437 6.06 -3.73 -18.82
N THR A 438 5.97 -3.38 -17.53
CA THR A 438 7.14 -3.05 -16.69
C THR A 438 8.14 -4.20 -16.65
N LEU A 439 7.66 -5.43 -16.50
CA LEU A 439 8.52 -6.61 -16.49
C LEU A 439 9.23 -6.79 -17.83
N ASN A 440 8.49 -6.75 -18.94
CA ASN A 440 9.09 -6.90 -20.27
C ASN A 440 10.14 -5.83 -20.58
N GLU A 441 9.92 -4.58 -20.17
CA GLU A 441 10.91 -3.52 -20.28
C GLU A 441 12.16 -3.84 -19.45
N SER A 442 11.99 -4.27 -18.19
CA SER A 442 13.10 -4.64 -17.30
C SER A 442 13.90 -5.86 -17.77
N LEU A 443 13.31 -6.76 -18.56
CA LEU A 443 13.98 -7.93 -19.11
C LEU A 443 14.73 -7.65 -20.43
N LYS A 444 14.47 -6.49 -21.06
CA LYS A 444 15.15 -6.02 -22.27
C LYS A 444 16.32 -5.10 -21.97
N ALA A 445 16.27 -4.39 -20.84
CA ALA A 445 17.38 -3.60 -20.30
C ALA A 445 18.46 -4.51 -19.73
#